data_AF-A0A9P6D9S6-F1
#
_entry.id   AF-A0A9P6D9S6-F1
#
_cell.length_a   1.000
_cell.length_b   1.000
_cell.length_c   1.000
_cell.angle_alpha   90.00
_cell.angle_beta   90.00
_cell.angle_gamma   90.00
#
_symmetry.space_group_name_H-M   'P 1'
#
loop_
_entity.id
_entity.type
_entity.pdbx_description
1 polymer ?
#
loop_
_entity_poly.entity_id
_entity_poly.type
_entity_poly.pdbx_seq_one_letter_code
_entity_poly.pdbx_strand_id
1 'polypeptide(L)'
;MGQRHQIWLIAKVVPRDSTDNKAYYRSLGGFHNQWCYGRLPSRAVRRFVDLAKQKDNAEIIQIELDEMQNKYNRNANGNRMPSYPCPYTQFLLGLACCVDLDDFIPTYVSGHSYDGCLLPATTRGSFDHGPDDGISVIDVSDPMDPAYCHVLSNGPLPAEGYIRSYYAYPADDSEKGDSELEKDIAALIASLDDVKLVTTEMLAEAWPRDYARAGGGAKTDEVADPSDQPTLAEDNIVPQLADLVVGPAVKQSIAQGNFDELEKLVWIPEKATLIKAALREFDPFPNAAIPLLLRVCEVESQTSKSELDLTGLPLSSDQILDFVSQHSDIQRLKLSNMPHVTIDTLRKLLTSVPPISHLNLLGTSIANESILELLAEEPKLFYSMEALIHPALLTYAKKALYKAAFTFPGISGASMIGGCSALPFFTPQRIVQAFSDFLRGILRNEMSMPGGGLRFGAMGSSMLALACLASYRTQGQKWSERRVPILPLFCDGFFSGEGWALIVSDSVYSFCRLLDGEAEGGGKDVLDLDGFLSAMGAEGRPAPLPASVSELKGFIAEAKLQAMDVETVEEALQTLQMNVQVYPATYQRRI
;
A
#
# COMPACT_ATOMS: atom_id res chain seq x y z
N MET A 1 -22.38 22.45 0.18
CA MET A 1 -21.59 21.70 -0.81
C MET A 1 -20.15 22.02 -0.53
N GLY A 2 -19.31 21.02 -0.25
CA GLY A 2 -17.91 21.24 0.14
C GLY A 2 -17.00 21.46 -1.06
N GLN A 3 -15.87 22.12 -0.82
CA GLN A 3 -14.81 22.32 -1.81
C GLN A 3 -14.23 20.97 -2.26
N ARG A 4 -14.06 20.82 -3.58
CA ARG A 4 -13.69 19.56 -4.22
C ARG A 4 -12.29 19.66 -4.79
N HIS A 5 -11.42 18.77 -4.34
CA HIS A 5 -10.10 18.61 -4.92
C HIS A 5 -9.92 17.17 -5.41
N GLN A 6 -9.11 17.01 -6.46
CA GLN A 6 -8.80 15.71 -7.05
C GLN A 6 -7.29 15.55 -7.08
N ILE A 7 -6.82 14.36 -6.74
CA ILE A 7 -5.41 14.02 -6.82
C ILE A 7 -5.28 12.89 -7.84
N TRP A 8 -4.45 13.08 -8.85
CA TRP A 8 -4.28 12.14 -9.95
C TRP A 8 -2.89 11.52 -9.93
N LEU A 9 -2.83 10.25 -10.35
CA LEU A 9 -1.59 9.52 -10.59
C LEU A 9 -1.32 9.47 -12.08
N ILE A 10 -0.08 9.73 -12.46
CA ILE A 10 0.43 9.51 -13.83
C ILE A 10 1.69 8.65 -13.79
N ALA A 11 1.98 7.95 -14.87
CA ALA A 11 3.27 7.29 -15.07
C ALA A 11 3.58 7.11 -16.56
N LYS A 12 4.84 6.86 -16.86
CA LYS A 12 5.32 6.44 -18.18
C LYS A 12 5.03 4.96 -18.40
N VAL A 13 4.29 4.67 -19.46
CA VAL A 13 3.99 3.32 -19.89
C VAL A 13 4.22 3.22 -21.40
N VAL A 14 4.85 2.15 -21.86
CA VAL A 14 5.00 1.81 -23.27
C VAL A 14 3.65 1.27 -23.79
N PRO A 15 3.00 1.94 -24.74
CA PRO A 15 1.75 1.47 -25.32
C PRO A 15 1.96 0.22 -26.18
N ARG A 16 0.96 -0.65 -26.26
CA ARG A 16 0.97 -1.84 -27.13
C ARG A 16 1.16 -1.50 -28.61
N ASP A 17 0.58 -0.39 -29.04
CA ASP A 17 0.66 0.13 -30.42
C ASP A 17 1.90 1.00 -30.65
N SER A 18 2.85 1.01 -29.70
CA SER A 18 4.13 1.69 -29.85
C SER A 18 5.01 0.96 -30.86
N THR A 19 5.47 1.67 -31.89
CA THR A 19 6.36 1.12 -32.94
C THR A 19 7.83 1.41 -32.66
N ASP A 20 8.10 2.41 -31.82
CA ASP A 20 9.42 2.89 -31.42
C ASP A 20 9.80 2.43 -30.00
N ASN A 21 8.96 1.61 -29.36
CA ASN A 21 9.09 1.20 -27.96
C ASN A 21 9.19 2.38 -26.98
N LYS A 22 8.70 3.57 -27.38
CA LYS A 22 8.74 4.76 -26.53
C LYS A 22 7.66 4.67 -25.45
N ALA A 23 8.03 5.05 -24.24
CA ALA A 23 7.10 5.22 -23.12
C ALA A 23 6.45 6.60 -23.17
N TYR A 24 5.18 6.68 -22.80
CA TYR A 24 4.39 7.91 -22.81
C TYR A 24 3.66 8.08 -21.49
N TYR A 25 3.52 9.32 -21.01
CA TYR A 25 2.72 9.58 -19.80
C TYR A 25 1.24 9.21 -19.99
N ARG A 26 0.69 8.50 -19.00
CA ARG A 26 -0.72 8.12 -18.92
C ARG A 26 -1.25 8.34 -17.52
N SER A 27 -2.54 8.69 -17.42
CA SER A 27 -3.23 8.64 -16.15
C SER A 27 -3.38 7.19 -15.68
N LEU A 28 -3.05 6.95 -14.42
CA LEU A 28 -3.30 5.68 -13.74
C LEU A 28 -4.62 5.72 -12.97
N GLY A 29 -5.34 6.85 -13.00
CA GLY A 29 -6.53 7.15 -12.20
C GLY A 29 -6.23 8.13 -11.07
N GLY A 30 -7.21 8.35 -10.19
CA GLY A 30 -7.09 9.37 -9.16
C GLY A 30 -8.03 9.15 -7.99
N PHE A 31 -8.02 10.11 -7.08
CA PHE A 31 -8.83 10.12 -5.87
C PHE A 31 -9.47 11.49 -5.68
N HIS A 32 -10.78 11.50 -5.47
CA HIS A 32 -11.58 12.67 -5.18
C HIS A 32 -11.79 12.78 -3.68
N ASN A 33 -11.51 13.94 -3.09
CA ASN A 33 -11.77 14.17 -1.68
C ASN A 33 -12.53 15.50 -1.48
N GLN A 34 -13.72 15.42 -0.90
CA GLN A 34 -14.47 16.61 -0.49
C GLN A 34 -13.86 17.15 0.79
N TRP A 35 -13.67 18.47 0.87
CA TRP A 35 -12.99 19.14 2.00
C TRP A 35 -11.47 18.95 2.04
N CYS A 36 -10.86 18.52 0.93
CA CYS A 36 -9.39 18.53 0.78
C CYS A 36 -8.94 19.81 0.08
N TYR A 37 -8.77 20.90 0.81
CA TYR A 37 -8.35 22.21 0.25
C TYR A 37 -7.32 22.90 1.15
N GLY A 38 -6.83 24.08 0.73
CA GLY A 38 -5.81 24.82 1.46
C GLY A 38 -4.53 24.00 1.60
N ARG A 39 -4.12 23.69 2.83
CA ARG A 39 -2.90 22.89 3.09
C ARG A 39 -3.07 21.38 2.85
N LEU A 40 -4.29 20.86 2.80
CA LEU A 40 -4.54 19.42 2.81
C LEU A 40 -4.04 18.68 1.57
N PRO A 41 -4.19 19.20 0.33
CA PRO A 41 -3.63 18.53 -0.85
C PRO A 41 -2.12 18.37 -0.80
N SER A 42 -1.37 19.41 -0.40
CA SER A 42 0.09 19.30 -0.27
C SER A 42 0.50 18.30 0.81
N ARG A 43 -0.24 18.21 1.93
CA ARG A 43 -0.03 17.15 2.93
C ARG A 43 -0.32 15.76 2.38
N ALA A 44 -1.38 15.60 1.59
CA ALA A 44 -1.71 14.33 0.95
C ALA A 44 -0.63 13.90 -0.05
N VAL A 45 -0.08 14.84 -0.82
CA VAL A 45 1.06 14.60 -1.71
C VAL A 45 2.28 14.13 -0.91
N ARG A 46 2.70 14.87 0.13
CA ARG A 46 3.85 14.49 0.96
C ARG A 46 3.70 13.08 1.53
N ARG A 47 2.54 12.78 2.12
CA ARG A 47 2.24 11.44 2.66
C ARG A 47 2.28 10.35 1.60
N PHE A 48 1.76 10.62 0.40
CA PHE A 48 1.83 9.67 -0.70
C PHE A 48 3.28 9.42 -1.14
N VAL A 49 4.09 10.48 -1.27
CA VAL A 49 5.53 10.35 -1.61
C VAL A 49 6.25 9.51 -0.56
N ASP A 50 6.01 9.75 0.74
CA ASP A 50 6.61 8.98 1.83
C ASP A 50 6.20 7.51 1.81
N LEU A 51 4.92 7.24 1.51
CA LEU A 51 4.39 5.87 1.36
C LEU A 51 4.98 5.18 0.14
N ALA A 52 5.04 5.85 -1.02
CA ALA A 52 5.57 5.29 -2.25
C ALA A 52 7.05 4.93 -2.12
N LYS A 53 7.85 5.76 -1.44
CA LYS A 53 9.28 5.53 -1.18
C LYS A 53 9.59 4.37 -0.23
N GLN A 54 8.59 3.78 0.43
CA GLN A 54 8.83 2.58 1.24
C GLN A 54 9.15 1.40 0.31
N LYS A 55 10.31 0.75 0.50
CA LYS A 55 10.84 -0.31 -0.40
C LYS A 55 9.78 -1.33 -0.85
N ASP A 56 8.98 -1.85 0.08
CA ASP A 56 7.95 -2.85 -0.25
C ASP A 56 6.78 -2.26 -1.05
N ASN A 57 6.36 -1.03 -0.73
CA ASN A 57 5.31 -0.34 -1.47
C ASN A 57 5.80 0.04 -2.88
N ALA A 58 7.04 0.53 -3.00
CA ALA A 58 7.67 0.85 -4.28
C ALA A 58 7.77 -0.37 -5.19
N GLU A 59 8.16 -1.52 -4.64
CA GLU A 59 8.25 -2.79 -5.37
C GLU A 59 6.88 -3.22 -5.92
N ILE A 60 5.81 -3.04 -5.15
CA ILE A 60 4.43 -3.31 -5.62
C ILE A 60 4.02 -2.33 -6.71
N ILE A 61 4.26 -1.02 -6.53
CA ILE A 61 3.95 0.01 -7.55
C ILE A 61 4.67 -0.33 -8.85
N GLN A 62 5.98 -0.65 -8.78
CA GLN A 62 6.77 -0.98 -9.95
C GLN A 62 6.18 -2.18 -10.72
N ILE A 63 5.71 -3.21 -10.01
CA ILE A 63 5.14 -4.38 -10.65
C ILE A 63 3.79 -4.08 -11.30
N GLU A 64 2.95 -3.23 -10.68
CA GLU A 64 1.75 -2.74 -11.36
C GLU A 64 2.09 -1.99 -12.65
N LEU A 65 3.17 -1.18 -12.65
CA LEU A 65 3.62 -0.47 -13.85
C LEU A 65 4.19 -1.41 -14.91
N ASP A 66 4.97 -2.41 -14.52
CA ASP A 66 5.55 -3.42 -15.40
C ASP A 66 4.44 -4.23 -16.11
N GLU A 67 3.38 -4.60 -15.38
CA GLU A 67 2.21 -5.29 -15.94
C GLU A 67 1.41 -4.44 -16.95
N MET A 68 1.57 -3.12 -16.93
CA MET A 68 0.95 -2.22 -17.90
C MET A 68 1.75 -2.10 -19.20
N GLN A 69 3.07 -2.36 -19.16
CA GLN A 69 3.94 -2.18 -20.32
C GLN A 69 3.46 -3.05 -21.49
N ASN A 70 3.37 -2.46 -22.69
CA ASN A 70 2.96 -3.10 -23.94
C ASN A 70 1.56 -3.75 -23.93
N LYS A 71 0.71 -3.47 -22.93
CA LYS A 71 -0.60 -4.13 -22.77
C LYS A 71 -1.76 -3.35 -23.38
N TYR A 72 -1.72 -2.02 -23.29
CA TYR A 72 -2.82 -1.13 -23.67
C TYR A 72 -2.42 -0.17 -24.78
N ASN A 73 -3.37 0.15 -25.66
CA ASN A 73 -3.13 1.09 -26.75
C ASN A 73 -3.04 2.53 -26.20
N ARG A 74 -2.30 3.38 -26.91
CA ARG A 74 -2.22 4.83 -26.63
C ARG A 74 -3.57 5.51 -26.80
N ASN A 75 -4.28 5.14 -27.86
CA ASN A 75 -5.60 5.69 -28.18
C ASN A 75 -6.70 4.75 -27.68
N ALA A 76 -7.88 5.30 -27.36
CA ALA A 76 -9.03 4.55 -26.88
C ALA A 76 -9.64 3.55 -27.89
N ASN A 77 -9.02 3.36 -29.06
CA ASN A 77 -9.44 2.42 -30.09
C ASN A 77 -8.67 1.10 -29.89
N GLY A 78 -9.35 0.05 -29.38
CA GLY A 78 -8.76 -1.28 -29.15
C GLY A 78 -8.75 -1.70 -27.68
N ASN A 79 -7.77 -2.53 -27.26
CA ASN A 79 -7.61 -3.00 -25.87
C ASN A 79 -7.56 -1.82 -24.90
N ARG A 80 -8.72 -1.48 -24.35
CA ARG A 80 -8.89 -0.33 -23.49
C ARG A 80 -8.27 -0.64 -22.13
N MET A 81 -7.51 0.32 -21.62
CA MET A 81 -7.00 0.29 -20.25
C MET A 81 -8.18 0.11 -19.26
N PRO A 82 -8.05 -0.76 -18.25
CA PRO A 82 -9.03 -0.87 -17.18
C PRO A 82 -9.30 0.49 -16.52
N SER A 83 -10.46 0.62 -15.86
CA SER A 83 -10.75 1.83 -15.08
C SER A 83 -9.74 2.07 -13.97
N TYR A 84 -9.20 1.01 -13.39
CA TYR A 84 -8.24 1.05 -12.28
C TYR A 84 -7.10 0.08 -12.61
N PRO A 85 -6.14 0.49 -13.46
CA PRO A 85 -5.07 -0.39 -13.92
C PRO A 85 -4.03 -0.67 -12.82
N CYS A 86 -3.90 0.22 -11.83
CA CYS A 86 -3.00 0.12 -10.68
C CYS A 86 -3.80 0.25 -9.37
N PRO A 87 -4.63 -0.74 -9.00
CA PRO A 87 -5.49 -0.67 -7.83
C PRO A 87 -4.73 -0.44 -6.52
N TYR A 88 -3.54 -1.01 -6.34
CA TYR A 88 -2.73 -0.82 -5.14
C TYR A 88 -2.18 0.61 -5.05
N THR A 89 -1.61 1.13 -6.14
CA THR A 89 -1.10 2.50 -6.18
C THR A 89 -2.21 3.53 -5.90
N GLN A 90 -3.40 3.32 -6.46
CA GLN A 90 -4.58 4.14 -6.13
C GLN A 90 -5.03 3.99 -4.68
N PHE A 91 -4.90 2.79 -4.11
CA PHE A 91 -5.21 2.55 -2.70
C PHE A 91 -4.30 3.35 -1.77
N LEU A 92 -2.99 3.35 -2.03
CA LEU A 92 -2.03 4.19 -1.32
C LEU A 92 -2.40 5.68 -1.42
N LEU A 93 -2.84 6.14 -2.59
CA LEU A 93 -3.32 7.51 -2.75
C LEU A 93 -4.53 7.79 -1.88
N GLY A 94 -5.53 6.89 -1.86
CA GLY A 94 -6.67 7.01 -0.97
C GLY A 94 -6.24 7.11 0.50
N LEU A 95 -5.31 6.26 0.94
CA LEU A 95 -4.78 6.29 2.31
C LEU A 95 -4.14 7.65 2.63
N ALA A 96 -3.29 8.16 1.74
CA ALA A 96 -2.63 9.46 1.89
C ALA A 96 -3.63 10.63 1.90
N CYS A 97 -4.73 10.51 1.16
CA CYS A 97 -5.78 11.52 1.10
C CYS A 97 -6.68 11.55 2.33
N CYS A 98 -6.84 10.43 3.04
CA CYS A 98 -7.94 10.28 4.00
C CYS A 98 -7.50 10.08 5.45
N VAL A 99 -6.26 9.63 5.70
CA VAL A 99 -5.84 9.26 7.06
C VAL A 99 -4.41 9.73 7.34
N ASP A 100 -4.27 10.54 8.38
CA ASP A 100 -2.98 10.94 8.95
C ASP A 100 -3.05 10.80 10.48
N LEU A 101 -2.30 9.83 11.00
CA LEU A 101 -2.21 9.56 12.43
C LEU A 101 -0.87 9.99 13.03
N ASP A 102 -0.05 10.74 12.28
CA ASP A 102 1.16 11.34 12.83
C ASP A 102 0.82 12.35 13.95
N ASP A 103 1.80 12.66 14.80
CA ASP A 103 1.69 13.41 16.08
C ASP A 103 1.30 14.91 15.93
N PHE A 104 0.50 15.26 14.93
CA PHE A 104 -0.25 16.50 14.92
C PHE A 104 -1.55 16.28 15.68
N ILE A 105 -1.78 17.05 16.74
CA ILE A 105 -3.12 17.26 17.28
C ILE A 105 -3.68 18.49 16.55
N PRO A 106 -4.80 18.36 15.83
CA PRO A 106 -5.60 17.14 15.64
C PRO A 106 -5.05 16.16 14.59
N THR A 107 -5.31 14.86 14.79
CA THR A 107 -5.13 13.86 13.74
C THR A 107 -6.12 14.12 12.60
N TYR A 108 -5.76 13.75 11.38
CA TYR A 108 -6.61 14.00 10.22
C TYR A 108 -7.28 12.70 9.74
N VAL A 109 -8.62 12.69 9.76
CA VAL A 109 -9.44 11.62 9.19
C VAL A 109 -10.60 12.23 8.42
N SER A 110 -10.65 12.03 7.10
CA SER A 110 -11.62 12.69 6.21
C SER A 110 -13.06 12.14 6.30
N GLY A 111 -13.22 10.91 6.82
CA GLY A 111 -14.52 10.21 6.88
C GLY A 111 -15.05 9.71 5.52
N HIS A 112 -14.27 9.83 4.45
CA HIS A 112 -14.66 9.37 3.12
C HIS A 112 -14.52 7.86 2.96
N SER A 113 -15.32 7.32 2.05
CA SER A 113 -15.20 5.94 1.59
C SER A 113 -14.17 5.81 0.49
N TYR A 114 -13.52 4.64 0.39
CA TYR A 114 -12.61 4.35 -0.70
C TYR A 114 -13.33 4.39 -2.06
N ASP A 115 -14.34 3.53 -2.22
CA ASP A 115 -15.04 3.29 -3.48
C ASP A 115 -15.76 4.51 -4.04
N GLY A 116 -16.30 5.37 -3.16
CA GLY A 116 -17.03 6.56 -3.56
C GLY A 116 -16.14 7.70 -4.06
N CYS A 117 -14.83 7.56 -3.86
CA CYS A 117 -13.84 8.60 -4.13
C CYS A 117 -12.88 8.24 -5.26
N LEU A 118 -12.91 7.01 -5.78
CA LEU A 118 -12.05 6.60 -6.88
C LEU A 118 -12.40 7.33 -8.18
N LEU A 119 -11.38 7.80 -8.89
CA LEU A 119 -11.48 8.38 -10.22
C LEU A 119 -10.84 7.43 -11.24
N PRO A 120 -11.55 7.07 -12.32
CA PRO A 120 -11.04 6.09 -13.26
C PRO A 120 -9.93 6.66 -14.14
N ALA A 121 -8.93 5.83 -14.46
CA ALA A 121 -7.83 6.13 -15.38
C ALA A 121 -8.30 6.45 -16.81
N THR A 122 -9.54 6.06 -17.15
CA THR A 122 -10.14 6.29 -18.47
C THR A 122 -10.85 7.64 -18.61
N THR A 123 -10.74 8.51 -17.59
CA THR A 123 -11.25 9.89 -17.64
C THR A 123 -10.51 10.67 -18.72
N ARG A 124 -11.24 11.45 -19.53
CA ARG A 124 -10.68 12.09 -20.74
C ARG A 124 -9.95 13.40 -20.45
N GLY A 125 -10.29 14.07 -19.35
CA GLY A 125 -9.65 15.28 -18.87
C GLY A 125 -9.47 15.25 -17.37
N SER A 126 -8.41 15.91 -16.88
CA SER A 126 -8.11 16.02 -15.45
C SER A 126 -9.12 16.86 -14.68
N PHE A 127 -9.97 17.63 -15.37
CA PHE A 127 -11.04 18.47 -14.80
C PHE A 127 -12.47 17.97 -15.07
N ASP A 128 -12.66 16.82 -15.74
CA ASP A 128 -13.98 16.34 -16.17
C ASP A 128 -14.97 16.11 -15.00
N HIS A 129 -14.45 15.96 -13.77
CA HIS A 129 -15.24 15.78 -12.55
C HIS A 129 -15.52 17.07 -11.76
N GLY A 130 -15.21 18.24 -12.34
CA GLY A 130 -15.48 19.56 -11.76
C GLY A 130 -14.82 19.81 -10.40
N PRO A 131 -13.48 19.77 -10.30
CA PRO A 131 -12.80 20.18 -9.09
C PRO A 131 -12.88 21.71 -8.96
N ASP A 132 -13.60 22.19 -7.95
CA ASP A 132 -13.74 23.62 -7.69
C ASP A 132 -12.43 24.24 -7.14
N ASP A 133 -11.56 23.40 -6.53
CA ASP A 133 -10.34 23.79 -5.82
C ASP A 133 -9.07 23.29 -6.53
N GLY A 134 -9.17 23.03 -7.84
CA GLY A 134 -8.08 22.52 -8.66
C GLY A 134 -7.72 21.06 -8.39
N ILE A 135 -6.56 20.65 -8.92
CA ILE A 135 -6.07 19.27 -8.83
C ILE A 135 -4.63 19.21 -8.36
N SER A 136 -4.23 18.06 -7.85
CA SER A 136 -2.82 17.69 -7.70
C SER A 136 -2.52 16.51 -8.62
N VAL A 137 -1.30 16.43 -9.13
CA VAL A 137 -0.84 15.35 -9.99
C VAL A 137 0.47 14.82 -9.43
N ILE A 138 0.59 13.50 -9.32
CA ILE A 138 1.78 12.80 -8.85
C ILE A 138 2.26 11.85 -9.94
N ASP A 139 3.50 11.99 -10.37
CA ASP A 139 4.20 11.04 -11.24
C ASP A 139 4.82 9.94 -10.38
N VAL A 140 4.47 8.69 -10.72
CA VAL A 140 4.99 7.48 -10.05
C VAL A 140 5.79 6.60 -11.00
N SER A 141 6.25 7.14 -12.14
CA SER A 141 7.10 6.41 -13.10
C SER A 141 8.33 5.79 -12.44
N ASP A 142 8.89 6.47 -11.43
CA ASP A 142 9.85 5.93 -10.47
C ASP A 142 9.25 6.08 -9.06
N PRO A 143 8.77 5.00 -8.42
CA PRO A 143 8.16 5.10 -7.10
C PRO A 143 9.14 5.52 -5.99
N MET A 144 10.45 5.36 -6.20
CA MET A 144 11.48 5.80 -5.25
C MET A 144 11.85 7.29 -5.42
N ASP A 145 11.51 7.87 -6.56
CA ASP A 145 11.72 9.29 -6.87
C ASP A 145 10.48 9.94 -7.53
N PRO A 146 9.34 10.02 -6.82
CA PRO A 146 8.13 10.60 -7.38
C PRO A 146 8.28 12.08 -7.69
N ALA A 147 7.51 12.58 -8.65
CA ALA A 147 7.35 14.01 -8.92
C ALA A 147 5.90 14.46 -8.66
N TYR A 148 5.67 15.75 -8.43
CA TYR A 148 4.31 16.27 -8.22
C TYR A 148 4.10 17.68 -8.78
N CYS A 149 2.84 18.08 -8.94
CA CYS A 149 2.46 19.49 -9.05
C CYS A 149 1.02 19.71 -8.56
N HIS A 150 0.65 20.96 -8.34
CA HIS A 150 -0.74 21.42 -8.22
C HIS A 150 -1.17 22.17 -9.48
N VAL A 151 -2.47 22.18 -9.81
CA VAL A 151 -3.02 22.92 -10.96
C VAL A 151 -4.33 23.57 -10.58
N LEU A 152 -4.39 24.91 -10.61
CA LEU A 152 -5.60 25.71 -10.32
C LEU A 152 -6.26 26.28 -11.58
N SER A 153 -5.46 26.78 -12.53
CA SER A 153 -5.97 27.42 -13.75
C SER A 153 -5.09 27.14 -14.97
N ASN A 154 -3.83 27.58 -14.97
CA ASN A 154 -2.93 27.44 -16.12
C ASN A 154 -1.53 26.93 -15.69
N GLY A 155 -1.35 25.61 -15.76
CA GLY A 155 -0.05 24.96 -15.61
C GLY A 155 0.28 24.49 -14.19
N PRO A 156 1.40 23.76 -14.07
CA PRO A 156 1.86 23.18 -12.82
C PRO A 156 2.38 24.26 -11.85
N LEU A 157 2.00 24.13 -10.59
CA LEU A 157 2.46 24.97 -9.48
C LEU A 157 3.17 24.09 -8.42
N PRO A 158 4.26 24.59 -7.80
CA PRO A 158 4.81 23.97 -6.60
C PRO A 158 3.86 24.16 -5.40
N ALA A 159 4.19 23.51 -4.27
CA ALA A 159 3.41 23.64 -3.04
C ALA A 159 3.25 25.10 -2.58
N GLU A 160 4.32 25.91 -2.66
CA GLU A 160 4.25 27.33 -2.30
C GLU A 160 3.21 28.08 -3.14
N GLY A 161 3.27 27.97 -4.47
CA GLY A 161 2.33 28.67 -5.35
C GLY A 161 0.87 28.29 -5.11
N TYR A 162 0.62 27.01 -4.81
CA TYR A 162 -0.71 26.51 -4.47
C TYR A 162 -1.17 26.99 -3.08
N ILE A 163 -0.36 26.80 -2.03
CA ILE A 163 -0.76 27.18 -0.67
C ILE A 163 -0.95 28.70 -0.55
N ARG A 164 -0.10 29.50 -1.21
CA ARG A 164 -0.19 30.97 -1.20
C ARG A 164 -1.39 31.53 -1.95
N SER A 165 -2.07 30.74 -2.79
CA SER A 165 -3.36 31.15 -3.34
C SER A 165 -4.49 31.11 -2.30
N TYR A 166 -4.30 30.37 -1.21
CA TYR A 166 -5.25 30.27 -0.09
C TYR A 166 -4.82 31.11 1.11
N TYR A 167 -3.52 31.18 1.38
CA TYR A 167 -2.96 31.85 2.56
C TYR A 167 -1.90 32.86 2.11
N ALA A 168 -2.31 34.11 1.97
CA ALA A 168 -1.38 35.20 1.68
C ALA A 168 -0.29 35.28 2.78
N TYR A 169 0.89 35.78 2.42
CA TYR A 169 1.92 36.05 3.42
C TYR A 169 1.36 37.00 4.49
N PRO A 170 1.67 36.76 5.78
CA PRO A 170 1.27 37.67 6.84
C PRO A 170 1.80 39.07 6.55
N ALA A 171 0.98 40.09 6.80
CA ALA A 171 1.47 41.48 6.79
C ALA A 171 2.42 41.68 7.98
N ASP A 172 3.40 42.59 7.84
CA ASP A 172 4.45 42.83 8.84
C ASP A 172 3.93 43.10 10.29
N ASP A 173 2.65 43.47 10.44
CA ASP A 173 2.01 43.84 11.71
C ASP A 173 1.03 42.77 12.28
N SER A 174 0.97 41.55 11.75
CA SER A 174 -0.03 40.55 12.17
C SER A 174 0.23 39.95 13.56
N GLU A 175 -0.85 39.70 14.32
CA GLU A 175 -0.83 39.18 15.69
C GLU A 175 -0.21 37.76 15.81
N LYS A 176 0.15 37.34 17.03
CA LYS A 176 0.82 36.06 17.35
C LYS A 176 0.16 34.81 16.78
N GLY A 177 -1.16 34.80 16.55
CA GLY A 177 -1.89 33.64 16.00
C GLY A 177 -1.49 33.30 14.56
N ASP A 178 -1.16 34.32 13.76
CA ASP A 178 -0.72 34.14 12.38
C ASP A 178 0.69 33.52 12.31
N SER A 179 1.47 33.59 13.40
CA SER A 179 2.83 33.05 13.46
C SER A 179 2.87 31.52 13.47
N GLU A 180 1.98 30.83 14.19
CA GLU A 180 2.01 29.35 14.25
C GLU A 180 1.48 28.72 12.95
N LEU A 181 0.42 29.30 12.37
CA LEU A 181 -0.08 28.87 11.06
C LEU A 181 0.97 29.08 9.97
N GLU A 182 1.65 30.24 9.96
CA GLU A 182 2.71 30.52 8.99
C GLU A 182 3.91 29.58 9.16
N LYS A 183 4.32 29.26 10.39
CA LYS A 183 5.37 28.26 10.63
C LYS A 183 4.99 26.89 10.06
N ASP A 184 3.75 26.48 10.25
CA ASP A 184 3.25 25.22 9.70
C ASP A 184 3.21 25.24 8.16
N ILE A 185 2.74 26.34 7.56
CA ILE A 185 2.77 26.55 6.10
C ILE A 185 4.19 26.46 5.56
N ALA A 186 5.13 27.18 6.18
CA ALA A 186 6.53 27.18 5.77
C ALA A 186 7.16 25.79 5.90
N ALA A 187 6.89 25.08 7.00
CA ALA A 187 7.37 23.71 7.20
C ALA A 187 6.80 22.74 6.15
N LEU A 188 5.52 22.87 5.79
CA LEU A 188 4.88 22.05 4.78
C LEU A 188 5.44 22.32 3.38
N ILE A 189 5.63 23.59 3.01
CA ILE A 189 6.26 23.97 1.73
C ILE A 189 7.67 23.36 1.67
N ALA A 190 8.49 23.60 2.71
CA ALA A 190 9.84 23.07 2.79
C ALA A 190 9.90 21.54 2.74
N SER A 191 8.87 20.85 3.26
CA SER A 191 8.79 19.38 3.24
C SER A 191 8.59 18.79 1.83
N LEU A 192 8.31 19.62 0.82
CA LEU A 192 8.14 19.21 -0.57
C LEU A 192 9.20 19.80 -1.52
N ASP A 193 10.14 20.61 -1.01
CA ASP A 193 11.23 21.20 -1.82
C ASP A 193 12.18 20.12 -2.39
N ASP A 194 12.26 18.95 -1.76
CA ASP A 194 13.03 17.79 -2.22
C ASP A 194 12.33 16.98 -3.31
N VAL A 195 11.06 17.27 -3.61
CA VAL A 195 10.25 16.49 -4.56
C VAL A 195 10.23 17.19 -5.92
N LYS A 196 10.55 16.45 -6.98
CA LYS A 196 10.59 16.98 -8.36
C LYS A 196 9.22 17.51 -8.78
N LEU A 197 9.21 18.50 -9.67
CA LEU A 197 7.97 19.05 -10.22
C LEU A 197 7.55 18.31 -11.50
N VAL A 198 6.26 17.97 -11.58
CA VAL A 198 5.62 17.54 -12.84
C VAL A 198 5.55 18.73 -13.79
N THR A 199 5.98 18.54 -15.04
CA THR A 199 6.04 19.60 -16.05
C THR A 199 4.76 19.69 -16.88
N THR A 200 4.60 20.79 -17.60
CA THR A 200 3.47 21.00 -18.52
C THR A 200 3.45 19.97 -19.65
N GLU A 201 4.61 19.53 -20.12
CA GLU A 201 4.75 18.51 -21.17
C GLU A 201 4.23 17.15 -20.69
N MET A 202 4.55 16.78 -19.45
CA MET A 202 4.03 15.56 -18.82
C MET A 202 2.50 15.59 -18.73
N LEU A 203 1.93 16.74 -18.31
CA LEU A 203 0.48 16.93 -18.24
C LEU A 203 -0.18 16.93 -19.63
N ALA A 204 0.45 17.55 -20.64
CA ALA A 204 -0.03 17.56 -22.01
C ALA A 204 0.04 16.19 -22.68
N GLU A 205 0.99 15.35 -22.29
CA GLU A 205 1.07 13.99 -22.75
C GLU A 205 0.02 13.08 -22.08
N ALA A 206 -0.23 13.26 -20.78
CA ALA A 206 -1.24 12.52 -20.02
C ALA A 206 -2.69 12.93 -20.41
N TRP A 207 -2.95 14.23 -20.56
CA TRP A 207 -4.25 14.81 -20.92
C TRP A 207 -4.14 15.88 -22.02
N PRO A 208 -3.93 15.47 -23.29
CA PRO A 208 -3.76 16.42 -24.38
C PRO A 208 -4.91 17.41 -24.54
N ARG A 209 -6.16 17.00 -24.25
CA ARG A 209 -7.35 17.86 -24.39
C ARG A 209 -7.27 19.12 -23.52
N ASP A 210 -6.73 18.98 -22.32
CA ASP A 210 -6.76 20.03 -21.30
C ASP A 210 -5.54 20.95 -21.42
N TYR A 211 -4.39 20.43 -21.87
CA TYR A 211 -3.12 21.16 -21.87
C TYR A 211 -2.52 21.45 -23.27
N ALA A 212 -3.04 20.89 -24.37
CA ALA A 212 -2.47 21.12 -25.72
C ALA A 212 -2.61 22.56 -26.24
N ARG A 213 -3.52 23.38 -25.67
CA ARG A 213 -3.75 24.77 -26.12
C ARG A 213 -2.82 25.80 -25.47
N ALA A 214 -2.09 25.45 -24.41
CA ALA A 214 -1.16 26.37 -23.76
C ALA A 214 0.11 26.64 -24.61
N GLY A 215 0.42 25.78 -25.59
CA GLY A 215 1.54 25.93 -26.53
C GLY A 215 1.23 26.73 -27.81
N GLY A 216 0.31 27.70 -27.75
CA GLY A 216 -0.14 28.45 -28.93
C GLY A 216 0.96 29.32 -29.57
N GLY A 217 1.47 28.88 -30.72
CA GLY A 217 1.79 29.79 -31.83
C GLY A 217 3.23 30.25 -32.04
N ALA A 218 4.25 29.53 -31.57
CA ALA A 218 5.58 29.67 -32.20
C ALA A 218 5.59 28.84 -33.48
N LYS A 219 5.87 29.49 -34.62
CA LYS A 219 6.16 28.83 -35.89
C LYS A 219 7.13 27.69 -35.64
N THR A 220 6.96 26.61 -36.41
CA THR A 220 7.97 25.60 -36.67
C THR A 220 9.21 26.27 -37.26
N ASP A 221 10.02 26.92 -36.42
CA ASP A 221 11.46 26.84 -36.59
C ASP A 221 11.82 25.40 -36.28
N GLU A 222 12.66 24.81 -37.13
CA GLU A 222 13.25 23.50 -36.94
C GLU A 222 13.65 23.35 -35.47
N VAL A 223 12.81 22.63 -34.72
CA VAL A 223 13.14 22.23 -33.37
C VAL A 223 14.31 21.28 -33.54
N ALA A 224 15.50 21.80 -33.24
CA ALA A 224 16.67 21.00 -32.95
C ALA A 224 16.20 19.87 -32.05
N ASP A 225 16.40 18.64 -32.54
CA ASP A 225 16.19 17.39 -31.85
C ASP A 225 16.53 17.55 -30.36
N PRO A 226 15.55 17.63 -29.44
CA PRO A 226 15.82 17.46 -28.04
C PRO A 226 15.95 15.95 -27.89
N SER A 227 17.13 15.44 -28.27
CA SER A 227 17.63 14.13 -27.89
C SER A 227 17.93 14.06 -26.40
N ASP A 228 17.43 15.01 -25.60
CA ASP A 228 17.12 14.80 -24.20
C ASP A 228 15.86 13.92 -24.13
N GLN A 229 16.06 12.67 -24.55
CA GLN A 229 15.53 11.58 -23.76
C GLN A 229 15.79 11.96 -22.28
N PRO A 230 14.88 11.67 -21.34
CA PRO A 230 15.45 11.11 -20.14
C PRO A 230 16.17 9.89 -20.66
N THR A 231 17.49 10.00 -20.87
CA THR A 231 18.35 8.98 -20.31
C THR A 231 17.68 8.69 -18.98
N LEU A 232 17.02 7.53 -18.90
CA LEU A 232 17.27 6.68 -17.76
C LEU A 232 18.72 6.99 -17.43
N ALA A 233 19.00 7.57 -16.28
CA ALA A 233 20.35 7.42 -15.79
C ALA A 233 20.55 5.89 -15.61
N GLU A 234 20.67 5.13 -16.70
CA GLU A 234 21.97 4.56 -17.02
C GLU A 234 22.95 5.68 -16.74
N ASP A 235 23.32 5.75 -15.46
CA ASP A 235 24.62 6.15 -15.05
C ASP A 235 25.58 5.63 -16.12
N ASN A 236 25.87 6.47 -17.12
CA ASN A 236 27.00 6.34 -18.04
C ASN A 236 28.30 6.56 -17.24
N ILE A 237 28.33 6.08 -15.99
CA ILE A 237 29.49 5.51 -15.37
C ILE A 237 29.88 4.40 -16.33
N VAL A 238 30.80 4.72 -17.26
CA VAL A 238 31.55 3.71 -17.98
C VAL A 238 31.93 2.68 -16.92
N PRO A 239 31.37 1.45 -16.96
CA PRO A 239 31.57 0.49 -15.88
C PRO A 239 33.06 0.35 -15.72
N GLN A 240 33.57 0.41 -14.49
CA GLN A 240 35.01 0.22 -14.32
C GLN A 240 35.35 -1.11 -14.97
N LEU A 241 36.52 -1.23 -15.61
CA LEU A 241 36.91 -2.46 -16.30
C LEU A 241 36.74 -3.69 -15.38
N ALA A 242 36.91 -3.51 -14.07
CA ALA A 242 36.64 -4.50 -13.04
C ALA A 242 35.18 -5.02 -13.03
N ASP A 243 34.17 -4.18 -13.26
CA ASP A 243 32.75 -4.55 -13.26
C ASP A 243 32.39 -5.43 -14.46
N LEU A 244 32.96 -5.13 -15.63
CA LEU A 244 32.77 -5.91 -16.87
C LEU A 244 33.32 -7.34 -16.76
N VAL A 245 34.28 -7.57 -15.87
CA VAL A 245 34.94 -8.87 -15.69
C VAL A 245 34.22 -9.77 -14.68
N VAL A 246 33.39 -9.21 -13.78
CA VAL A 246 32.71 -9.98 -12.73
C VAL A 246 31.79 -11.06 -13.33
N GLY A 247 30.93 -10.70 -14.29
CA GLY A 247 30.01 -11.66 -14.92
C GLY A 247 30.72 -12.85 -15.58
N PRO A 248 31.69 -12.62 -16.49
CA PRO A 248 32.52 -13.67 -17.05
C PRO A 248 33.27 -14.50 -15.99
N ALA A 249 33.79 -13.87 -14.93
CA ALA A 249 34.48 -14.57 -13.85
C ALA A 249 33.54 -15.50 -13.08
N VAL A 250 32.31 -15.08 -12.79
CA VAL A 250 31.27 -15.93 -12.16
C VAL A 250 30.98 -17.15 -13.04
N LYS A 251 30.78 -16.96 -14.34
CA LYS A 251 30.57 -18.05 -15.31
C LYS A 251 31.73 -19.04 -15.33
N GLN A 252 32.96 -18.54 -15.36
CA GLN A 252 34.15 -19.38 -15.36
C GLN A 252 34.32 -20.14 -14.03
N SER A 253 34.13 -19.48 -12.89
CA SER A 253 34.22 -20.11 -11.57
C SER A 253 33.22 -21.24 -11.37
N ILE A 254 31.98 -21.07 -11.85
CA ILE A 254 30.96 -22.13 -11.84
C ILE A 254 31.40 -23.32 -12.71
N ALA A 255 31.91 -23.07 -13.91
CA ALA A 255 32.37 -24.12 -14.81
C ALA A 255 33.57 -24.90 -14.24
N GLN A 256 34.42 -24.23 -13.46
CA GLN A 256 35.64 -24.81 -12.86
C GLN A 256 35.41 -25.35 -11.44
N GLY A 257 34.27 -25.03 -10.81
CA GLY A 257 34.01 -25.35 -9.40
C GLY A 257 34.96 -24.66 -8.43
N ASN A 258 35.56 -23.53 -8.80
CA ASN A 258 36.51 -22.78 -7.98
C ASN A 258 36.04 -21.33 -7.80
N PHE A 259 35.77 -20.95 -6.55
CA PHE A 259 35.23 -19.65 -6.17
C PHE A 259 36.21 -18.78 -5.37
N ASP A 260 37.45 -19.23 -5.14
CA ASP A 260 38.41 -18.60 -4.22
C ASP A 260 38.66 -17.12 -4.53
N GLU A 261 38.73 -16.75 -5.81
CA GLU A 261 38.96 -15.36 -6.23
C GLU A 261 37.69 -14.50 -6.10
N LEU A 262 36.51 -15.10 -6.30
CA LEU A 262 35.23 -14.39 -6.17
C LEU A 262 34.91 -14.15 -4.69
N GLU A 263 35.19 -15.11 -3.81
CA GLU A 263 34.97 -14.96 -2.36
C GLU A 263 35.71 -13.75 -1.78
N LYS A 264 36.90 -13.41 -2.32
CA LYS A 264 37.63 -12.20 -1.91
C LYS A 264 36.90 -10.92 -2.29
N LEU A 265 36.14 -10.93 -3.38
CA LEU A 265 35.39 -9.78 -3.91
C LEU A 265 34.02 -9.62 -3.25
N VAL A 266 33.43 -10.70 -2.74
CA VAL A 266 32.09 -10.69 -2.11
C VAL A 266 32.00 -9.69 -0.95
N TRP A 267 33.09 -9.48 -0.21
CA TRP A 267 33.13 -8.53 0.91
C TRP A 267 32.96 -7.05 0.51
N ILE A 268 32.98 -6.73 -0.79
CA ILE A 268 32.72 -5.40 -1.33
C ILE A 268 31.25 -5.35 -1.75
N PRO A 269 30.37 -4.57 -1.08
CA PRO A 269 28.92 -4.58 -1.34
C PRO A 269 28.52 -4.35 -2.81
N GLU A 270 29.20 -3.42 -3.50
CA GLU A 270 28.98 -3.17 -4.93
C GLU A 270 29.28 -4.40 -5.79
N LYS A 271 30.36 -5.13 -5.47
CA LYS A 271 30.74 -6.35 -6.20
C LYS A 271 29.82 -7.51 -5.85
N ALA A 272 29.36 -7.63 -4.60
CA ALA A 272 28.35 -8.62 -4.20
C ALA A 272 27.07 -8.46 -5.05
N THR A 273 26.64 -7.22 -5.28
CA THR A 273 25.48 -6.90 -6.13
C THR A 273 25.70 -7.37 -7.57
N LEU A 274 26.88 -7.11 -8.16
CA LEU A 274 27.22 -7.57 -9.50
C LEU A 274 27.33 -9.10 -9.61
N ILE A 275 27.90 -9.76 -8.59
CA ILE A 275 27.97 -11.22 -8.52
C ILE A 275 26.56 -11.81 -8.47
N LYS A 276 25.67 -11.27 -7.63
CA LYS A 276 24.27 -11.68 -7.55
C LYS A 276 23.55 -11.51 -8.88
N ALA A 277 23.75 -10.38 -9.56
CA ALA A 277 23.18 -10.13 -10.88
C ALA A 277 23.64 -11.17 -11.91
N ALA A 278 24.94 -11.50 -11.93
CA ALA A 278 25.46 -12.55 -12.81
C ALA A 278 24.91 -13.94 -12.47
N LEU A 279 24.72 -14.24 -11.17
CA LEU A 279 24.14 -15.51 -10.71
C LEU A 279 22.67 -15.70 -11.14
N ARG A 280 21.91 -14.60 -11.40
CA ARG A 280 20.53 -14.68 -11.90
C ARG A 280 20.43 -15.23 -13.33
N GLU A 281 21.51 -15.17 -14.12
CA GLU A 281 21.50 -15.62 -15.51
C GLU A 281 21.50 -17.14 -15.70
N PHE A 282 21.65 -17.93 -14.63
CA PHE A 282 21.78 -19.38 -14.71
C PHE A 282 20.47 -20.10 -14.40
N ASP A 283 19.77 -20.57 -15.44
CA ASP A 283 18.56 -21.38 -15.29
C ASP A 283 18.76 -22.76 -15.95
N PRO A 284 18.76 -23.89 -15.20
CA PRO A 284 18.56 -24.01 -13.75
C PRO A 284 19.76 -23.55 -12.92
N PHE A 285 19.51 -23.11 -11.68
CA PHE A 285 20.57 -22.64 -10.80
C PHE A 285 21.55 -23.75 -10.37
N PRO A 286 22.87 -23.57 -10.57
CA PRO A 286 23.84 -24.63 -10.32
C PRO A 286 24.11 -24.81 -8.81
N ASN A 287 24.00 -26.06 -8.31
CA ASN A 287 24.28 -26.40 -6.91
C ASN A 287 25.69 -25.97 -6.44
N ALA A 288 26.68 -26.01 -7.35
CA ALA A 288 28.04 -25.60 -7.05
C ALA A 288 28.14 -24.11 -6.64
N ALA A 289 27.20 -23.26 -7.06
CA ALA A 289 27.21 -21.82 -6.75
C ALA A 289 26.49 -21.46 -5.44
N ILE A 290 25.83 -22.40 -4.76
CA ILE A 290 25.11 -22.14 -3.50
C ILE A 290 26.04 -21.57 -2.42
N PRO A 291 27.27 -22.09 -2.18
CA PRO A 291 28.19 -21.50 -1.20
C PRO A 291 28.54 -20.04 -1.49
N LEU A 292 28.73 -19.70 -2.77
CA LEU A 292 29.00 -18.31 -3.18
C LEU A 292 27.77 -17.42 -2.91
N LEU A 293 26.57 -17.90 -3.23
CA LEU A 293 25.33 -17.18 -2.96
C LEU A 293 25.13 -16.93 -1.47
N LEU A 294 25.42 -17.92 -0.61
CA LEU A 294 25.38 -17.76 0.85
C LEU A 294 26.25 -16.59 1.30
N ARG A 295 27.50 -16.52 0.82
CA ARG A 295 28.41 -15.39 1.14
C ARG A 295 27.88 -14.04 0.65
N VAL A 296 27.31 -14.00 -0.55
CA VAL A 296 26.71 -12.77 -1.10
C VAL A 296 25.55 -12.30 -0.21
N CYS A 297 24.65 -13.21 0.16
CA CYS A 297 23.54 -12.90 1.06
C CYS A 297 24.00 -12.53 2.48
N GLU A 298 25.08 -13.12 3.00
CA GLU A 298 25.70 -12.74 4.28
C GLU A 298 26.18 -11.28 4.26
N VAL A 299 26.75 -10.81 3.14
CA VAL A 299 27.20 -9.42 3.00
C VAL A 299 26.01 -8.46 2.86
N GLU A 300 25.00 -8.81 2.06
CA GLU A 300 23.79 -8.01 1.91
C GLU A 300 22.97 -7.93 3.21
N SER A 301 22.93 -9.01 4.00
CA SER A 301 22.17 -9.05 5.27
C SER A 301 22.85 -8.29 6.42
N GLN A 302 24.09 -7.80 6.25
CA GLN A 302 24.73 -6.93 7.25
C GLN A 302 23.91 -5.66 7.51
N THR A 303 23.15 -5.20 6.53
CA THR A 303 22.23 -4.05 6.67
C THR A 303 20.85 -4.43 7.21
N SER A 304 20.46 -5.71 7.18
CA SER A 304 19.14 -6.19 7.59
C SER A 304 19.19 -7.65 8.06
N LYS A 305 19.58 -7.86 9.32
CA LYS A 305 19.86 -9.20 9.89
C LYS A 305 18.69 -10.20 9.85
N SER A 306 17.46 -9.75 9.70
CA SER A 306 16.26 -10.61 9.67
C SER A 306 15.56 -10.67 8.29
N GLU A 307 16.17 -10.08 7.27
CA GLU A 307 15.68 -10.09 5.88
C GLU A 307 16.62 -10.91 4.99
N LEU A 308 16.03 -11.83 4.23
CA LEU A 308 16.71 -12.56 3.17
C LEU A 308 16.05 -12.25 1.84
N ASP A 309 16.86 -11.79 0.89
CA ASP A 309 16.42 -11.42 -0.44
C ASP A 309 16.97 -12.39 -1.49
N LEU A 310 16.09 -13.21 -2.09
CA LEU A 310 16.42 -14.15 -3.16
C LEU A 310 15.85 -13.72 -4.52
N THR A 311 15.43 -12.46 -4.64
CA THR A 311 14.71 -11.93 -5.80
C THR A 311 15.43 -12.20 -7.13
N GLY A 312 14.67 -12.75 -8.09
CA GLY A 312 15.11 -13.02 -9.45
C GLY A 312 16.04 -14.22 -9.61
N LEU A 313 16.37 -14.95 -8.54
CA LEU A 313 17.23 -16.13 -8.65
C LEU A 313 16.40 -17.35 -9.10
N PRO A 314 16.82 -18.10 -10.12
CA PRO A 314 16.12 -19.30 -10.59
C PRO A 314 16.42 -20.54 -9.72
N LEU A 315 16.32 -20.39 -8.39
CA LEU A 315 16.51 -21.48 -7.44
C LEU A 315 15.33 -22.45 -7.47
N SER A 316 15.63 -23.75 -7.38
CA SER A 316 14.60 -24.78 -7.23
C SER A 316 13.97 -24.73 -5.83
N SER A 317 12.79 -25.35 -5.68
CA SER A 317 12.11 -25.42 -4.38
C SER A 317 12.98 -26.02 -3.27
N ASP A 318 13.72 -27.08 -3.58
CA ASP A 318 14.57 -27.75 -2.59
C ASP A 318 15.77 -26.89 -2.21
N GLN A 319 16.36 -26.16 -3.17
CA GLN A 319 17.44 -25.20 -2.90
C GLN A 319 16.95 -24.07 -2.00
N ILE A 320 15.75 -23.52 -2.25
CA ILE A 320 15.17 -22.47 -1.42
C ILE A 320 14.97 -22.97 0.01
N LEU A 321 14.39 -24.16 0.18
CA LEU A 321 14.14 -24.73 1.50
C LEU A 321 15.44 -25.00 2.26
N ASP A 322 16.44 -25.59 1.61
CA ASP A 322 17.76 -25.83 2.19
C ASP A 322 18.42 -24.50 2.61
N PHE A 323 18.41 -23.51 1.72
CA PHE A 323 18.99 -22.19 1.96
C PHE A 323 18.34 -21.48 3.15
N VAL A 324 17.01 -21.44 3.18
CA VAL A 324 16.26 -20.80 4.27
C VAL A 324 16.45 -21.57 5.58
N SER A 325 16.54 -22.90 5.55
CA SER A 325 16.76 -23.72 6.75
C SER A 325 18.10 -23.44 7.46
N GLN A 326 19.10 -22.96 6.73
CA GLN A 326 20.40 -22.57 7.28
C GLN A 326 20.36 -21.24 8.05
N HIS A 327 19.24 -20.52 8.01
CA HIS A 327 19.08 -19.19 8.58
C HIS A 327 17.86 -19.15 9.53
N SER A 328 18.05 -19.57 10.77
CA SER A 328 16.98 -19.68 11.77
C SER A 328 16.30 -18.35 12.14
N ASP A 329 16.98 -17.24 11.90
CA ASP A 329 16.57 -15.92 12.43
C ASP A 329 15.83 -15.07 11.38
N ILE A 330 15.62 -15.59 10.17
CA ILE A 330 14.90 -14.88 9.11
C ILE A 330 13.43 -14.75 9.47
N GLN A 331 12.95 -13.51 9.40
CA GLN A 331 11.53 -13.19 9.53
C GLN A 331 10.93 -12.70 8.22
N ARG A 332 11.77 -12.12 7.34
CA ARG A 332 11.37 -11.52 6.07
C ARG A 332 12.06 -12.22 4.91
N LEU A 333 11.28 -12.79 4.00
CA LEU A 333 11.78 -13.50 2.84
C LEU A 333 11.24 -12.86 1.57
N LYS A 334 12.13 -12.49 0.64
CA LYS A 334 11.75 -11.98 -0.69
C LYS A 334 12.04 -13.02 -1.75
N LEU A 335 11.00 -13.47 -2.43
CA LEU A 335 11.05 -14.45 -3.51
C LEU A 335 10.50 -13.87 -4.83
N SER A 336 10.55 -12.55 -4.98
CA SER A 336 9.99 -11.87 -6.15
C SER A 336 10.68 -12.34 -7.44
N ASN A 337 9.94 -12.43 -8.54
CA ASN A 337 10.44 -12.82 -9.86
C ASN A 337 11.20 -14.16 -9.88
N MET A 338 10.87 -15.10 -9.00
CA MET A 338 11.48 -16.43 -8.99
C MET A 338 10.63 -17.43 -9.80
N PRO A 339 11.10 -17.88 -10.99
CA PRO A 339 10.27 -18.65 -11.93
C PRO A 339 9.88 -20.04 -11.42
N HIS A 340 10.70 -20.64 -10.55
CA HIS A 340 10.50 -22.02 -10.05
C HIS A 340 9.82 -22.08 -8.68
N VAL A 341 9.36 -20.94 -8.14
CA VAL A 341 8.56 -20.88 -6.92
C VAL A 341 7.12 -21.26 -7.25
N THR A 342 6.62 -22.27 -6.53
CA THR A 342 5.28 -22.86 -6.70
C THR A 342 4.49 -22.80 -5.40
N ILE A 343 3.20 -23.13 -5.45
CA ILE A 343 2.35 -23.21 -4.25
C ILE A 343 2.86 -24.27 -3.26
N ASP A 344 3.46 -25.36 -3.74
CA ASP A 344 4.05 -26.40 -2.88
C ASP A 344 5.32 -25.91 -2.19
N THR A 345 6.10 -25.07 -2.86
CA THR A 345 7.25 -24.37 -2.26
C THR A 345 6.78 -23.52 -1.08
N LEU A 346 5.72 -22.73 -1.28
CA LEU A 346 5.13 -21.90 -0.23
C LEU A 346 4.65 -22.74 0.95
N ARG A 347 3.87 -23.80 0.70
CA ARG A 347 3.37 -24.69 1.75
C ARG A 347 4.51 -25.28 2.59
N LYS A 348 5.57 -25.77 1.93
CA LYS A 348 6.76 -26.32 2.61
C LYS A 348 7.49 -25.24 3.42
N LEU A 349 7.67 -24.04 2.87
CA LEU A 349 8.31 -22.94 3.60
C LEU A 349 7.55 -22.59 4.90
N LEU A 350 6.24 -22.41 4.81
CA LEU A 350 5.40 -22.08 5.97
C LEU A 350 5.33 -23.20 7.01
N THR A 351 5.50 -24.46 6.59
CA THR A 351 5.50 -25.62 7.49
C THR A 351 6.87 -25.84 8.15
N SER A 352 7.95 -25.69 7.38
CA SER A 352 9.30 -26.10 7.78
C SER A 352 10.10 -25.00 8.46
N VAL A 353 9.74 -23.72 8.27
CA VAL A 353 10.54 -22.58 8.71
C VAL A 353 9.68 -21.61 9.56
N PRO A 354 9.46 -21.93 10.85
CA PRO A 354 8.44 -21.25 11.65
C PRO A 354 8.75 -19.84 12.24
N PRO A 355 9.69 -19.00 11.75
CA PRO A 355 9.65 -17.57 12.04
C PRO A 355 9.32 -16.67 10.85
N ILE A 356 9.05 -17.19 9.64
CA ILE A 356 8.72 -16.32 8.49
C ILE A 356 7.38 -15.62 8.76
N SER A 357 7.44 -14.32 9.01
CA SER A 357 6.28 -13.46 9.23
C SER A 357 6.00 -12.53 8.05
N HIS A 358 6.97 -12.38 7.14
CA HIS A 358 6.82 -11.54 5.96
C HIS A 358 7.32 -12.28 4.73
N LEU A 359 6.47 -12.35 3.71
CA LEU A 359 6.81 -13.02 2.46
C LEU A 359 6.40 -12.17 1.26
N ASN A 360 7.34 -11.98 0.34
CA ASN A 360 7.08 -11.34 -0.95
C ASN A 360 7.16 -12.36 -2.09
N LEU A 361 6.07 -12.48 -2.86
CA LEU A 361 5.86 -13.45 -3.93
C LEU A 361 5.49 -12.77 -5.27
N LEU A 362 5.79 -11.49 -5.44
CA LEU A 362 5.44 -10.76 -6.65
C LEU A 362 6.18 -11.33 -7.88
N GLY A 363 5.51 -11.41 -9.03
CA GLY A 363 6.12 -11.94 -10.27
C GLY A 363 6.51 -13.43 -10.22
N THR A 364 6.00 -14.19 -9.25
CA THR A 364 6.15 -15.66 -9.22
C THR A 364 5.13 -16.34 -10.13
N SER A 365 5.31 -17.64 -10.37
CA SER A 365 4.37 -18.44 -11.17
C SER A 365 3.09 -18.86 -10.42
N ILE A 366 2.95 -18.48 -9.14
CA ILE A 366 1.82 -18.89 -8.31
C ILE A 366 0.55 -18.17 -8.79
N ALA A 367 -0.47 -18.95 -9.14
CA ALA A 367 -1.77 -18.41 -9.54
C ALA A 367 -2.50 -17.78 -8.34
N ASN A 368 -3.31 -16.75 -8.61
CA ASN A 368 -4.10 -16.09 -7.59
C ASN A 368 -5.04 -17.06 -6.86
N GLU A 369 -5.69 -17.94 -7.62
CA GLU A 369 -6.63 -18.94 -7.13
C GLU A 369 -5.94 -19.89 -6.14
N SER A 370 -4.70 -20.30 -6.42
CA SER A 370 -3.95 -21.20 -5.55
C SER A 370 -3.62 -20.58 -4.18
N ILE A 371 -3.34 -19.27 -4.13
CA ILE A 371 -3.15 -18.56 -2.85
C ILE A 371 -4.47 -18.49 -2.07
N LEU A 372 -5.58 -18.18 -2.74
CA LEU A 372 -6.89 -18.07 -2.12
C LEU A 372 -7.38 -19.44 -1.60
N GLU A 373 -7.16 -20.52 -2.35
CA GLU A 373 -7.44 -21.90 -1.94
C GLU A 373 -6.60 -22.28 -0.71
N LEU A 374 -5.28 -22.01 -0.72
CA LEU A 374 -4.40 -22.31 0.41
C LEU A 374 -4.81 -21.56 1.70
N LEU A 375 -5.22 -20.29 1.57
CA LEU A 375 -5.75 -19.50 2.70
C LEU A 375 -7.04 -20.10 3.27
N ALA A 376 -7.90 -20.66 2.42
CA ALA A 376 -9.16 -21.25 2.83
C ALA A 376 -8.99 -22.65 3.45
N GLU A 377 -8.15 -23.50 2.86
CA GLU A 377 -7.96 -24.90 3.25
C GLU A 377 -6.99 -25.07 4.42
N GLU A 378 -5.93 -24.26 4.46
CA GLU A 378 -4.83 -24.39 5.45
C GLU A 378 -4.54 -23.07 6.19
N PRO A 379 -5.53 -22.41 6.81
CA PRO A 379 -5.37 -21.08 7.42
C PRO A 379 -4.31 -21.04 8.54
N LYS A 380 -4.03 -22.19 9.18
CA LYS A 380 -3.03 -22.32 10.26
C LYS A 380 -1.60 -22.03 9.78
N LEU A 381 -1.30 -22.24 8.50
CA LEU A 381 0.01 -21.91 7.94
C LEU A 381 0.32 -20.40 8.01
N PHE A 382 -0.72 -19.57 8.14
CA PHE A 382 -0.61 -18.11 8.14
C PHE A 382 -0.76 -17.49 9.53
N TYR A 383 -0.81 -18.29 10.61
CA TYR A 383 -1.03 -17.76 11.97
C TYR A 383 0.11 -16.88 12.48
N SER A 384 1.32 -17.09 11.97
CA SER A 384 2.49 -16.25 12.26
C SER A 384 2.75 -15.18 11.19
N MET A 385 1.93 -15.14 10.13
CA MET A 385 2.15 -14.25 8.99
C MET A 385 1.61 -12.85 9.29
N GLU A 386 2.50 -11.86 9.26
CA GLU A 386 2.16 -10.43 9.35
C GLU A 386 1.95 -9.82 7.98
N ALA A 387 2.68 -10.26 6.95
CA ALA A 387 2.61 -9.74 5.60
C ALA A 387 2.81 -10.82 4.53
N LEU A 388 1.86 -10.93 3.60
CA LEU A 388 1.98 -11.75 2.40
C LEU A 388 1.72 -10.85 1.19
N ILE A 389 2.78 -10.52 0.45
CA ILE A 389 2.70 -9.66 -0.73
C ILE A 389 2.54 -10.57 -1.95
N HIS A 390 1.33 -10.59 -2.50
CA HIS A 390 0.96 -11.38 -3.67
C HIS A 390 -0.17 -10.69 -4.45
N PRO A 391 -0.21 -10.73 -5.80
CA PRO A 391 -1.24 -10.04 -6.59
C PRO A 391 -2.68 -10.32 -6.15
N ALA A 392 -3.01 -11.57 -5.80
CA ALA A 392 -4.31 -11.95 -5.24
C ALA A 392 -4.81 -11.11 -4.05
N LEU A 393 -3.90 -10.48 -3.30
CA LEU A 393 -4.19 -9.68 -2.11
C LEU A 393 -4.00 -8.16 -2.33
N LEU A 394 -3.64 -7.77 -3.55
CA LEU A 394 -3.36 -6.38 -3.94
C LEU A 394 -4.34 -5.87 -5.00
N THR A 395 -5.20 -6.74 -5.52
CA THR A 395 -6.27 -6.36 -6.45
C THR A 395 -7.46 -5.79 -5.71
N TYR A 396 -7.98 -4.66 -6.20
CA TYR A 396 -9.25 -4.13 -5.74
C TYR A 396 -10.42 -4.94 -6.32
N ALA A 397 -11.31 -5.40 -5.44
CA ALA A 397 -12.59 -5.99 -5.80
C ALA A 397 -13.69 -5.48 -4.85
N LYS A 398 -14.92 -5.36 -5.36
CA LYS A 398 -16.06 -4.93 -4.53
C LYS A 398 -16.36 -5.89 -3.37
N LYS A 399 -15.94 -7.15 -3.53
CA LYS A 399 -16.08 -8.20 -2.53
C LYS A 399 -14.76 -8.93 -2.37
N ALA A 400 -14.41 -9.26 -1.14
CA ALA A 400 -13.27 -10.09 -0.79
C ALA A 400 -13.36 -11.43 -1.55
N LEU A 401 -12.27 -11.77 -2.24
CA LEU A 401 -12.12 -13.04 -2.96
C LEU A 401 -11.64 -14.17 -2.03
N TYR A 402 -11.35 -13.85 -0.78
CA TYR A 402 -10.92 -14.76 0.27
C TYR A 402 -11.98 -14.88 1.37
N LYS A 403 -11.97 -16.01 2.06
CA LYS A 403 -12.63 -16.17 3.35
C LYS A 403 -11.95 -15.27 4.38
N ALA A 404 -12.73 -14.44 5.07
CA ALA A 404 -12.19 -13.52 6.05
C ALA A 404 -11.76 -14.25 7.33
N ALA A 405 -10.49 -14.14 7.70
CA ALA A 405 -10.03 -14.59 9.02
C ALA A 405 -10.35 -13.55 10.10
N PHE A 406 -10.31 -12.26 9.75
CA PHE A 406 -10.68 -11.15 10.62
C PHE A 406 -11.51 -10.12 9.86
N THR A 407 -12.53 -9.56 10.51
CA THR A 407 -13.39 -8.53 9.94
C THR A 407 -13.52 -7.35 10.89
N PHE A 408 -13.67 -6.17 10.32
CA PHE A 408 -13.97 -4.96 11.06
C PHE A 408 -15.16 -4.25 10.41
N PRO A 409 -16.39 -4.42 10.95
CA PRO A 409 -17.59 -3.75 10.46
C PRO A 409 -17.60 -2.23 10.69
N GLY A 410 -16.64 -1.69 11.47
CA GLY A 410 -16.66 -0.30 11.89
C GLY A 410 -17.49 -0.11 13.17
N ILE A 411 -18.12 1.07 13.30
CA ILE A 411 -18.87 1.45 14.51
C ILE A 411 -20.36 1.16 14.30
N SER A 412 -20.93 0.37 15.21
CA SER A 412 -22.35 0.05 15.23
C SER A 412 -23.20 1.34 15.25
N GLY A 413 -24.15 1.45 14.33
CA GLY A 413 -25.02 2.62 14.18
C GLY A 413 -24.65 3.60 13.06
N ALA A 414 -23.47 3.44 12.42
CA ALA A 414 -23.16 4.14 11.18
C ALA A 414 -23.78 3.41 9.97
N SER A 415 -24.11 4.16 8.91
CA SER A 415 -24.60 3.56 7.66
C SER A 415 -23.48 2.72 7.02
N MET A 416 -23.69 1.41 6.93
CA MET A 416 -22.74 0.48 6.28
C MET A 416 -22.88 0.55 4.76
N ILE A 417 -22.40 1.64 4.17
CA ILE A 417 -22.25 1.72 2.72
C ILE A 417 -20.93 1.03 2.37
N GLY A 418 -20.96 -0.18 1.82
CA GLY A 418 -19.78 -0.83 1.22
C GLY A 418 -19.28 -2.13 1.88
N GLY A 419 -19.92 -2.67 2.92
CA GLY A 419 -19.52 -3.93 3.56
C GLY A 419 -18.57 -3.76 4.76
N CYS A 420 -17.91 -4.84 5.20
CA CYS A 420 -16.97 -4.83 6.33
C CYS A 420 -15.53 -5.03 5.84
N SER A 421 -14.58 -4.22 6.30
CA SER A 421 -13.18 -4.39 5.93
C SER A 421 -12.66 -5.73 6.48
N ALA A 422 -11.98 -6.53 5.66
CA ALA A 422 -11.61 -7.90 6.02
C ALA A 422 -10.16 -8.24 5.70
N LEU A 423 -9.56 -9.09 6.53
CA LEU A 423 -8.24 -9.66 6.33
C LEU A 423 -8.33 -11.17 6.09
N PRO A 424 -7.54 -11.73 5.15
CA PRO A 424 -7.47 -13.17 4.88
C PRO A 424 -6.73 -13.95 5.98
N PHE A 425 -5.84 -13.28 6.70
CA PHE A 425 -5.08 -13.80 7.84
C PHE A 425 -4.67 -12.62 8.73
N PHE A 426 -4.23 -12.89 9.95
CA PHE A 426 -3.79 -11.86 10.88
C PHE A 426 -2.94 -12.45 12.01
N THR A 427 -2.14 -11.61 12.66
CA THR A 427 -1.56 -11.90 13.97
C THR A 427 -2.27 -11.08 15.05
N PRO A 428 -2.30 -11.53 16.31
CA PRO A 428 -2.84 -10.73 17.42
C PRO A 428 -2.15 -9.37 17.55
N GLN A 429 -0.84 -9.31 17.29
CA GLN A 429 -0.07 -8.07 17.27
C GLN A 429 -0.64 -7.06 16.26
N ARG A 430 -0.95 -7.52 15.04
CA ARG A 430 -1.54 -6.67 14.00
C ARG A 430 -2.91 -6.12 14.41
N ILE A 431 -3.77 -6.94 15.01
CA ILE A 431 -5.10 -6.51 15.44
C ILE A 431 -5.02 -5.53 16.61
N VAL A 432 -4.13 -5.76 17.58
CA VAL A 432 -3.89 -4.83 18.69
C VAL A 432 -3.43 -3.47 18.17
N GLN A 433 -2.47 -3.45 17.25
CA GLN A 433 -2.01 -2.20 16.63
C GLN A 433 -3.11 -1.51 15.82
N ALA A 434 -3.83 -2.25 14.96
CA ALA A 434 -4.90 -1.70 14.15
C ALA A 434 -5.99 -1.05 15.01
N PHE A 435 -6.35 -1.68 16.14
CA PHE A 435 -7.35 -1.11 17.05
C PHE A 435 -6.83 0.12 17.80
N SER A 436 -5.57 0.12 18.25
CA SER A 436 -4.95 1.31 18.84
C SER A 436 -4.94 2.49 17.87
N ASP A 437 -4.56 2.24 16.62
CA ASP A 437 -4.48 3.26 15.58
C ASP A 437 -5.88 3.79 15.21
N PHE A 438 -6.87 2.90 15.16
CA PHE A 438 -8.26 3.27 14.97
C PHE A 438 -8.77 4.18 16.10
N LEU A 439 -8.54 3.81 17.36
CA LEU A 439 -8.94 4.62 18.51
C LEU A 439 -8.19 5.96 18.56
N ARG A 440 -6.90 5.98 18.22
CA ARG A 440 -6.14 7.24 18.06
C ARG A 440 -6.79 8.15 17.02
N GLY A 441 -7.15 7.60 15.86
CA GLY A 441 -7.83 8.33 14.79
C GLY A 441 -9.16 8.92 15.22
N ILE A 442 -9.93 8.24 16.07
CA ILE A 442 -11.22 8.74 16.56
C ILE A 442 -11.05 9.75 17.70
N LEU A 443 -10.22 9.45 18.69
CA LEU A 443 -10.07 10.25 19.91
C LEU A 443 -9.40 11.60 19.68
N ARG A 444 -8.56 11.70 18.64
CA ARG A 444 -7.72 12.88 18.37
C ARG A 444 -8.19 13.70 17.16
N ASN A 445 -9.26 13.29 16.49
CA ASN A 445 -9.77 14.01 15.32
C ASN A 445 -10.69 15.16 15.73
N GLU A 446 -10.18 16.40 15.70
CA GLU A 446 -10.97 17.62 15.98
C GLU A 446 -11.98 17.97 14.88
N MET A 447 -11.90 17.40 13.68
CA MET A 447 -12.95 17.61 12.67
C MET A 447 -14.28 16.96 13.05
N SER A 448 -14.27 16.15 14.09
CA SER A 448 -15.45 15.62 14.76
C SER A 448 -16.22 16.76 15.41
N MET A 449 -17.35 17.16 14.80
CA MET A 449 -18.37 18.00 15.44
C MET A 449 -18.58 17.54 16.90
N PRO A 450 -18.73 18.46 17.88
CA PRO A 450 -18.89 18.09 19.29
C PRO A 450 -20.02 17.06 19.45
N GLY A 451 -19.68 15.82 19.82
CA GLY A 451 -20.61 14.70 19.98
C GLY A 451 -20.84 13.79 18.75
N GLY A 452 -20.09 13.95 17.65
CA GLY A 452 -20.31 13.23 16.38
C GLY A 452 -19.11 12.47 15.77
N GLY A 453 -17.95 12.46 16.44
CA GLY A 453 -16.70 11.91 15.87
C GLY A 453 -16.73 10.43 15.49
N LEU A 454 -17.45 9.63 16.27
CA LEU A 454 -17.67 8.21 15.98
C LEU A 454 -18.49 7.98 14.69
N ARG A 455 -19.30 8.95 14.23
CA ARG A 455 -20.21 8.74 13.08
C ARG A 455 -19.58 9.01 11.71
N PHE A 456 -18.63 9.93 11.60
CA PHE A 456 -18.02 10.28 10.30
C PHE A 456 -16.90 9.33 9.88
N GLY A 457 -16.12 8.81 10.83
CA GLY A 457 -15.02 7.87 10.57
C GLY A 457 -15.44 6.41 10.47
N ALA A 458 -16.74 6.07 10.49
CA ALA A 458 -17.19 4.71 10.76
C ALA A 458 -18.25 4.14 9.83
N MET A 459 -18.58 4.83 8.73
CA MET A 459 -19.35 4.20 7.66
C MET A 459 -18.58 2.98 7.14
N GLY A 460 -19.28 1.89 6.76
CA GLY A 460 -18.68 0.56 6.51
C GLY A 460 -17.51 0.50 5.51
N SER A 461 -17.32 1.54 4.70
CA SER A 461 -16.18 1.74 3.80
C SER A 461 -15.13 2.74 4.30
N SER A 462 -15.06 2.97 5.61
CA SER A 462 -14.18 3.97 6.21
C SER A 462 -12.72 3.72 5.83
N MET A 463 -12.13 4.75 5.23
CA MET A 463 -10.70 4.76 4.94
C MET A 463 -9.84 4.61 6.19
N LEU A 464 -10.32 5.00 7.37
CA LEU A 464 -9.60 4.77 8.63
C LEU A 464 -9.48 3.28 8.95
N ALA A 465 -10.60 2.55 8.88
CA ALA A 465 -10.62 1.10 9.12
C ALA A 465 -9.72 0.36 8.12
N LEU A 466 -9.83 0.68 6.83
CA LEU A 466 -8.96 0.13 5.79
C LEU A 466 -7.50 0.46 6.06
N ALA A 467 -7.17 1.71 6.42
CA ALA A 467 -5.79 2.11 6.67
C ALA A 467 -5.16 1.36 7.85
N CYS A 468 -5.90 1.23 8.95
CA CYS A 468 -5.45 0.51 10.15
C CYS A 468 -5.29 -0.99 9.89
N LEU A 469 -6.18 -1.61 9.10
CA LEU A 469 -6.06 -3.03 8.77
C LEU A 469 -5.02 -3.32 7.71
N ALA A 470 -4.86 -2.46 6.70
CA ALA A 470 -3.96 -2.68 5.56
C ALA A 470 -2.49 -2.60 5.93
N SER A 471 -2.18 -1.87 6.99
CA SER A 471 -0.82 -1.45 7.31
C SER A 471 -0.35 -2.08 8.60
N TYR A 472 0.97 -2.14 8.76
CA TYR A 472 1.59 -2.31 10.06
C TYR A 472 2.75 -1.33 10.18
N ARG A 473 3.10 -0.97 11.41
CA ARG A 473 4.20 -0.05 11.71
C ARG A 473 5.02 -0.54 12.88
N THR A 474 6.33 -0.31 12.84
CA THR A 474 7.16 -0.54 14.01
C THR A 474 6.98 0.58 15.02
N GLN A 475 7.26 0.33 16.30
CA GLN A 475 7.19 1.36 17.33
C GLN A 475 8.07 2.57 16.95
N GLY A 476 7.51 3.77 17.04
CA GLY A 476 8.20 5.02 16.71
C GLY A 476 8.27 5.38 15.22
N GLN A 477 7.81 4.49 14.33
CA GLN A 477 7.68 4.79 12.91
C GLN A 477 6.51 5.76 12.67
N LYS A 478 6.72 6.75 11.80
CA LYS A 478 5.64 7.65 11.38
C LYS A 478 4.57 6.89 10.61
N TRP A 479 3.35 7.40 10.66
CA TRP A 479 2.21 6.90 9.90
C TRP A 479 2.50 6.87 8.41
N SER A 480 3.08 7.93 7.86
CA SER A 480 3.47 8.05 6.45
C SER A 480 4.59 7.09 6.02
N GLU A 481 5.39 6.58 6.96
CA GLU A 481 6.53 5.69 6.68
C GLU A 481 6.15 4.20 6.74
N ARG A 482 4.88 3.87 6.98
CA ARG A 482 4.42 2.49 7.19
C ARG A 482 4.42 1.65 5.90
N ARG A 483 4.48 0.33 6.07
CA ARG A 483 4.36 -0.63 4.97
C ARG A 483 2.90 -1.04 4.81
N VAL A 484 2.46 -1.23 3.57
CA VAL A 484 1.08 -1.63 3.23
C VAL A 484 1.14 -2.91 2.40
N PRO A 485 1.27 -4.09 3.03
CA PRO A 485 1.48 -5.35 2.31
C PRO A 485 0.21 -5.95 1.69
N ILE A 486 -0.96 -5.37 1.96
CA ILE A 486 -2.25 -5.91 1.51
C ILE A 486 -3.22 -4.75 1.25
N LEU A 487 -4.15 -4.98 0.33
CA LEU A 487 -5.33 -4.15 0.13
C LEU A 487 -6.53 -4.89 0.76
N PRO A 488 -6.96 -4.56 2.00
CA PRO A 488 -8.11 -5.19 2.62
C PRO A 488 -9.36 -4.93 1.77
N LEU A 489 -10.10 -6.00 1.50
CA LEU A 489 -11.34 -5.95 0.75
C LEU A 489 -12.55 -6.01 1.67
N PHE A 490 -13.68 -5.55 1.16
CA PHE A 490 -14.95 -5.64 1.87
C PHE A 490 -15.52 -7.05 1.76
N CYS A 491 -15.92 -7.65 2.87
CA CYS A 491 -16.64 -8.91 2.86
C CYS A 491 -18.10 -8.70 3.28
N ASP A 492 -18.99 -9.48 2.67
CA ASP A 492 -20.37 -9.66 3.16
C ASP A 492 -20.44 -10.67 4.32
N GLY A 493 -19.33 -11.41 4.52
CA GLY A 493 -19.26 -12.68 5.24
C GLY A 493 -19.23 -12.61 6.76
N PHE A 494 -19.31 -11.42 7.35
CA PHE A 494 -19.50 -11.30 8.81
C PHE A 494 -20.73 -12.09 9.29
N PHE A 495 -21.73 -12.31 8.43
CA PHE A 495 -22.93 -13.07 8.75
C PHE A 495 -22.94 -14.51 8.25
N SER A 496 -21.87 -14.99 7.62
CA SER A 496 -21.82 -16.34 7.02
C SER A 496 -20.96 -17.36 7.77
N GLY A 497 -20.59 -17.07 9.02
CA GLY A 497 -20.31 -18.12 10.01
C GLY A 497 -18.84 -18.39 10.40
N GLU A 498 -17.85 -17.68 9.86
CA GLU A 498 -16.44 -18.05 10.11
C GLU A 498 -15.54 -16.83 10.34
N GLY A 499 -14.60 -16.95 11.28
CA GLY A 499 -13.58 -15.95 11.56
C GLY A 499 -13.83 -15.07 12.79
N TRP A 500 -12.94 -14.11 12.99
CA TRP A 500 -12.97 -13.16 14.08
C TRP A 500 -13.51 -11.80 13.62
N ALA A 501 -14.13 -11.06 14.54
CA ALA A 501 -14.57 -9.71 14.29
C ALA A 501 -14.32 -8.81 15.49
N LEU A 502 -14.05 -7.54 15.23
CA LEU A 502 -14.05 -6.50 16.25
C LEU A 502 -15.28 -5.61 16.06
N ILE A 503 -16.20 -5.63 17.02
CA ILE A 503 -17.36 -4.73 17.01
C ILE A 503 -17.04 -3.58 17.95
N VAL A 504 -17.20 -2.35 17.47
CA VAL A 504 -17.06 -1.13 18.27
C VAL A 504 -18.36 -0.35 18.19
N SER A 505 -18.75 0.30 19.28
CA SER A 505 -19.85 1.26 19.35
C SER A 505 -19.39 2.49 20.12
N ASP A 506 -20.29 3.45 20.37
CA ASP A 506 -19.95 4.73 21.02
C ASP A 506 -19.30 4.55 22.41
N SER A 507 -19.67 3.52 23.16
CA SER A 507 -19.18 3.28 24.53
C SER A 507 -18.82 1.83 24.83
N VAL A 508 -18.88 0.95 23.83
CA VAL A 508 -18.66 -0.48 24.03
C VAL A 508 -17.84 -1.10 22.90
N TYR A 509 -17.16 -2.20 23.18
CA TYR A 509 -16.43 -2.99 22.19
C TYR A 509 -16.48 -4.48 22.51
N SER A 510 -16.29 -5.34 21.52
CA SER A 510 -16.04 -6.77 21.74
C SER A 510 -15.33 -7.42 20.56
N PHE A 511 -14.52 -8.43 20.88
CA PHE A 511 -14.06 -9.41 19.90
C PHE A 511 -15.03 -10.57 19.86
N CYS A 512 -15.60 -10.81 18.68
CA CYS A 512 -16.58 -11.86 18.46
C CYS A 512 -15.99 -12.95 17.56
N ARG A 513 -16.28 -14.22 17.87
CA ARG A 513 -16.07 -15.35 16.98
C ARG A 513 -17.39 -16.08 16.77
N LEU A 514 -17.78 -16.24 15.50
CA LEU A 514 -18.86 -17.13 15.14
C LEU A 514 -18.30 -18.55 15.08
N LEU A 515 -18.90 -19.48 15.83
CA LEU A 515 -18.57 -20.90 15.74
C LEU A 515 -19.40 -21.53 14.63
N ASP A 516 -18.76 -22.33 13.78
CA ASP A 516 -19.44 -23.11 12.74
C ASP A 516 -20.56 -23.95 13.36
N GLY A 517 -21.80 -23.65 13.01
CA GLY A 517 -22.96 -24.39 13.48
C GLY A 517 -24.21 -24.07 12.67
N GLU A 518 -24.55 -24.97 11.73
CA GLU A 518 -25.88 -25.01 11.06
C GLU A 518 -27.04 -25.34 12.03
N ALA A 519 -26.76 -25.58 13.32
CA ALA A 519 -27.78 -25.82 14.32
C ALA A 519 -28.34 -24.50 14.86
N GLU A 520 -29.66 -24.36 14.86
CA GLU A 520 -30.39 -23.31 15.57
C GLU A 520 -29.85 -23.17 17.00
N GLY A 521 -28.99 -22.16 17.24
CA GLY A 521 -28.27 -21.96 18.50
C GLY A 521 -26.74 -21.92 18.43
N GLY A 522 -26.13 -21.77 17.24
CA GLY A 522 -24.69 -21.61 17.08
C GLY A 522 -24.07 -20.66 18.11
N GLY A 523 -23.22 -21.22 18.99
CA GLY A 523 -22.58 -20.48 20.06
C GLY A 523 -21.70 -19.35 19.50
N LYS A 524 -21.74 -18.19 20.15
CA LYS A 524 -20.87 -17.06 19.83
C LYS A 524 -19.92 -16.84 20.99
N ASP A 525 -18.64 -16.73 20.70
CA ASP A 525 -17.70 -16.25 21.71
C ASP A 525 -17.71 -14.73 21.67
N VAL A 526 -18.08 -14.11 22.79
CA VAL A 526 -18.07 -12.66 23.00
C VAL A 526 -17.01 -12.37 24.05
N LEU A 527 -15.91 -11.77 23.61
CA LEU A 527 -14.70 -11.62 24.42
C LEU A 527 -14.30 -10.14 24.53
N ASP A 528 -13.68 -9.79 25.65
CA ASP A 528 -12.92 -8.56 25.79
C ASP A 528 -11.50 -8.75 25.20
N LEU A 529 -10.63 -7.76 25.37
CA LEU A 529 -9.25 -7.83 24.87
C LEU A 529 -8.47 -9.01 25.46
N ASP A 530 -8.56 -9.25 26.77
CA ASP A 530 -7.77 -10.30 27.42
C ASP A 530 -8.29 -11.70 27.04
N GLY A 531 -9.61 -11.87 26.95
CA GLY A 531 -10.26 -13.08 26.45
C GLY A 531 -9.88 -13.37 25.00
N PHE A 532 -9.90 -12.36 24.13
CA PHE A 532 -9.44 -12.49 22.74
C PHE A 532 -8.00 -12.97 22.67
N LEU A 533 -7.08 -12.32 23.38
CA LEU A 533 -5.66 -12.70 23.37
C LEU A 533 -5.43 -14.12 23.92
N SER A 534 -6.19 -14.52 24.94
CA SER A 534 -6.15 -15.88 25.45
C SER A 534 -6.63 -16.90 24.40
N ALA A 535 -7.73 -16.61 23.70
CA ALA A 535 -8.23 -17.45 22.62
C ALA A 535 -7.23 -17.55 21.46
N MET A 536 -6.56 -16.45 21.10
CA MET A 536 -5.51 -16.44 20.07
C MET A 536 -4.33 -17.35 20.43
N GLY A 537 -3.90 -17.31 21.70
CA GLY A 537 -2.86 -18.21 22.19
C GLY A 537 -3.30 -19.67 22.14
N ALA A 538 -4.55 -19.97 22.49
CA ALA A 538 -5.12 -21.31 22.40
C ALA A 538 -5.24 -21.84 20.95
N GLU A 539 -5.43 -20.94 19.98
CA GLU A 539 -5.39 -21.27 18.55
C GLU A 539 -3.96 -21.53 18.03
N GLY A 540 -2.92 -21.20 18.80
CA GLY A 540 -1.52 -21.35 18.42
C GLY A 540 -0.93 -20.14 17.69
N ARG A 541 -1.56 -18.96 17.81
CA ARG A 541 -1.03 -17.71 17.25
C ARG A 541 0.03 -17.10 18.17
N PRO A 542 1.01 -16.36 17.64
CA PRO A 542 2.01 -15.68 18.45
C PRO A 542 1.38 -14.60 19.33
N ALA A 543 1.87 -14.48 20.56
CA ALA A 543 1.42 -13.44 21.48
C ALA A 543 1.83 -12.03 20.97
N PRO A 544 1.00 -11.00 21.17
CA PRO A 544 1.37 -9.63 20.85
C PRO A 544 2.44 -9.11 21.82
N LEU A 545 3.08 -8.01 21.44
CA LEU A 545 4.01 -7.29 22.31
C LEU A 545 3.27 -6.70 23.52
N PRO A 546 3.75 -6.91 24.75
CA PRO A 546 3.11 -6.37 25.95
C PRO A 546 2.94 -4.85 25.94
N ALA A 547 3.89 -4.12 25.33
CA ALA A 547 3.82 -2.67 25.19
C ALA A 547 2.63 -2.23 24.32
N SER A 548 2.39 -2.93 23.19
CA SER A 548 1.25 -2.64 22.31
C SER A 548 -0.09 -2.93 22.98
N VAL A 549 -0.17 -4.00 23.78
CA VAL A 549 -1.37 -4.32 24.57
C VAL A 549 -1.62 -3.24 25.63
N SER A 550 -0.57 -2.79 26.32
CA SER A 550 -0.66 -1.72 27.31
C SER A 550 -1.12 -0.40 26.70
N GLU A 551 -0.61 -0.05 25.52
CA GLU A 551 -1.02 1.13 24.75
C GLU A 551 -2.51 1.06 24.39
N LEU A 552 -2.96 -0.09 23.86
CA LEU A 552 -4.37 -0.30 23.51
C LEU A 552 -5.29 -0.16 24.72
N LYS A 553 -4.92 -0.75 25.86
CA LYS A 553 -5.68 -0.61 27.11
C LYS A 553 -5.79 0.85 27.55
N GLY A 554 -4.73 1.64 27.33
CA GLY A 554 -4.74 3.09 27.55
C GLY A 554 -5.79 3.80 26.70
N PHE A 555 -5.83 3.53 25.39
CA PHE A 555 -6.82 4.11 24.50
C PHE A 555 -8.26 3.66 24.79
N ILE A 556 -8.47 2.38 25.14
CA ILE A 556 -9.79 1.87 25.56
C ILE A 556 -10.29 2.61 26.81
N ALA A 557 -9.42 2.81 27.80
CA ALA A 557 -9.75 3.55 29.01
C ALA A 557 -10.04 5.03 28.74
N GLU A 558 -9.25 5.68 27.88
CA GLU A 558 -9.46 7.07 27.47
C GLU A 558 -10.79 7.25 26.71
N ALA A 559 -11.10 6.33 25.79
CA ALA A 559 -12.37 6.29 25.08
C ALA A 559 -13.55 5.86 25.95
N LYS A 560 -13.30 5.42 27.19
CA LYS A 560 -14.30 4.89 28.14
C LYS A 560 -15.11 3.72 27.55
N LEU A 561 -14.46 2.89 26.73
CA LEU A 561 -15.12 1.73 26.13
C LEU A 561 -15.23 0.59 27.15
N GLN A 562 -16.43 0.00 27.25
CA GLN A 562 -16.71 -1.18 28.07
C GLN A 562 -16.80 -2.42 27.18
N ALA A 563 -16.46 -3.60 27.71
CA ALA A 563 -16.68 -4.84 26.99
C ALA A 563 -18.19 -5.09 26.83
N MET A 564 -18.65 -5.44 25.62
CA MET A 564 -20.05 -5.82 25.38
C MET A 564 -20.36 -7.16 26.07
N ASP A 565 -21.59 -7.30 26.55
CA ASP A 565 -22.17 -8.61 26.86
C ASP A 565 -22.76 -9.26 25.59
N VAL A 566 -23.20 -10.51 25.73
CA VAL A 566 -23.73 -11.30 24.62
C VAL A 566 -24.96 -10.63 24.00
N GLU A 567 -25.88 -10.12 24.81
CA GLU A 567 -27.13 -9.49 24.35
C GLU A 567 -26.83 -8.22 23.52
N THR A 568 -25.93 -7.36 24.02
CA THR A 568 -25.51 -6.14 23.32
C THR A 568 -24.84 -6.45 21.98
N VAL A 569 -24.02 -7.51 21.93
CA VAL A 569 -23.44 -7.98 20.66
C VAL A 569 -24.55 -8.39 19.71
N GLU A 570 -25.55 -9.15 20.15
CA GLU A 570 -26.64 -9.60 19.29
C GLU A 570 -27.45 -8.46 18.70
N GLU A 571 -27.75 -7.42 19.50
CA GLU A 571 -28.40 -6.21 19.01
C GLU A 571 -27.54 -5.47 17.96
N ALA A 572 -26.23 -5.35 18.22
CA ALA A 572 -25.30 -4.74 17.28
C ALA A 572 -25.22 -5.53 15.96
N LEU A 573 -25.16 -6.86 16.05
CA LEU A 573 -25.18 -7.77 14.90
C LEU A 573 -26.45 -7.61 14.07
N GLN A 574 -27.62 -7.61 14.72
CA GLN A 574 -28.91 -7.40 14.05
C GLN A 574 -28.96 -6.04 13.34
N THR A 575 -28.47 -4.99 14.00
CA THR A 575 -28.38 -3.64 13.43
C THR A 575 -27.49 -3.61 12.19
N LEU A 576 -26.31 -4.22 12.27
CA LEU A 576 -25.39 -4.33 11.14
C LEU A 576 -26.02 -5.13 9.99
N GLN A 577 -26.74 -6.21 10.28
CA GLN A 577 -27.39 -7.06 9.28
C GLN A 577 -28.50 -6.31 8.53
N MET A 578 -29.32 -5.54 9.26
CA MET A 578 -30.34 -4.68 8.66
C MET A 578 -29.71 -3.63 7.73
N ASN A 579 -28.60 -3.01 8.15
CA ASN A 579 -27.90 -2.01 7.33
C ASN A 579 -27.36 -2.62 6.03
N VAL A 580 -26.80 -3.83 6.08
CA VAL A 580 -26.30 -4.53 4.88
C VAL A 580 -27.44 -4.87 3.91
N GLN A 581 -28.62 -5.26 4.39
CA GLN A 581 -29.73 -5.63 3.51
C GLN A 581 -30.43 -4.42 2.87
N VAL A 582 -30.56 -3.31 3.60
CA VAL A 582 -31.38 -2.17 3.16
C VAL A 582 -30.65 -1.26 2.16
N TYR A 583 -29.34 -1.07 2.31
CA TYR A 583 -28.59 -0.05 1.55
C TYR A 583 -28.22 -0.39 0.09
N PRO A 584 -27.92 -1.64 -0.30
CA PRO A 584 -27.56 -1.96 -1.68
C PRO A 584 -28.69 -1.66 -2.68
N ALA A 585 -29.95 -1.88 -2.29
CA ALA A 585 -31.12 -1.74 -3.16
C ALA A 585 -31.42 -0.28 -3.56
N THR A 586 -31.07 0.68 -2.71
CA THR A 586 -31.32 2.11 -2.93
C THR A 586 -30.18 2.82 -3.64
N TYR A 587 -28.92 2.42 -3.39
CA TYR A 587 -27.75 3.07 -3.99
C TYR A 587 -27.43 2.57 -5.40
N GLN A 588 -27.64 1.28 -5.70
CA GLN A 588 -27.47 0.74 -7.06
C GLN A 588 -28.45 1.33 -8.09
N ARG A 589 -29.54 1.99 -7.66
CA ARG A 589 -30.48 2.68 -8.57
C ARG A 589 -30.05 4.11 -8.93
N ARG A 590 -29.02 4.67 -8.29
CA ARG A 590 -28.64 6.09 -8.42
C ARG A 590 -27.28 6.34 -9.08
N ILE A 591 -26.51 5.28 -9.33
CA ILE A 591 -25.31 5.28 -10.17
C ILE A 591 -25.70 4.60 -11.47
#